data_AF-A0A2K8PJF9-F1
#
_entry.id   AF-A0A2K8PJF9-F1
#
_cell.length_a   1.000
_cell.length_b   1.000
_cell.length_c   1.000
_cell.angle_alpha   90.00
_cell.angle_beta   90.00
_cell.angle_gamma   90.00
#
_symmetry.space_group_name_H-M   'P 1'
#
loop_
_entity.id
_entity.type
_entity.pdbx_description
1 polymer ?
#
loop_
_entity_poly.entity_id
_entity_poly.type
_entity_poly.pdbx_seq_one_letter_code
_entity_poly.pdbx_strand_id
1 'polypeptide(L)'
;MSPQEQHSSRGYSVPTGRPYALKELQANVGALGDRITELYDGAHPAEYDPVADALYVAFQTAAGLAPAKSYTGCPEHPNGALDPEAPEGWGRCLICNDRRRLGRRLQGGRQAGPAPAGEQRRLGYPVPEPPYTLDVLRRYLRTIDEQRFHLTLGSPDQDFVRIADDLHRAFIVARELSRPRNASGCSEHPGAPIDPDAPPGEACIFCAGRKRRAQRPPQTPEMLPRIRRGERRQLQRRFERPPG
;
A
#
# COMPACT_ATOMS: atom_id res chain seq x y z
N MET A 1 8.91 -38.13 29.90
CA MET A 1 8.83 -36.73 30.35
C MET A 1 9.25 -35.85 29.19
N SER A 2 8.30 -35.17 28.56
CA SER A 2 8.46 -34.53 27.26
C SER A 2 8.95 -33.09 27.39
N PRO A 3 9.93 -32.64 26.58
CA PRO A 3 10.40 -31.26 26.58
C PRO A 3 9.52 -30.43 25.64
N GLN A 4 8.52 -29.72 26.16
CA GLN A 4 7.63 -28.87 25.34
C GLN A 4 7.25 -27.52 25.96
N GLU A 5 7.91 -27.06 27.02
CA GLU A 5 7.63 -25.77 27.67
C GLU A 5 8.72 -24.71 27.44
N GLN A 6 9.25 -24.65 26.23
CA GLN A 6 10.07 -23.53 25.78
C GLN A 6 9.48 -23.04 24.46
N HIS A 7 8.72 -21.94 24.50
CA HIS A 7 8.44 -20.98 23.43
C HIS A 7 7.11 -20.26 23.74
N SER A 8 7.09 -19.33 24.69
CA SER A 8 6.05 -18.27 24.75
C SER A 8 6.44 -17.17 25.73
N SER A 9 7.54 -16.49 25.44
CA SER A 9 7.84 -15.18 26.01
C SER A 9 8.62 -14.37 24.97
N ARG A 10 7.98 -14.07 23.83
CA ARG A 10 8.50 -13.04 22.92
C ARG A 10 8.27 -11.71 23.62
N GLY A 11 9.34 -11.24 24.25
CA GLY A 11 9.38 -10.04 25.07
C GLY A 11 8.76 -8.85 24.35
N TYR A 12 7.83 -8.21 25.04
CA TYR A 12 7.44 -6.84 24.75
C TYR A 12 8.65 -5.97 25.08
N SER A 13 9.53 -5.78 24.09
CA SER A 13 10.62 -4.81 24.19
C SER A 13 9.98 -3.43 24.22
N VAL A 14 9.83 -2.85 25.40
CA VAL A 14 9.64 -1.40 25.53
C VAL A 14 10.96 -0.80 25.04
N PRO A 15 11.00 -0.14 23.86
CA PRO A 15 12.27 0.21 23.26
C PRO A 15 12.91 1.32 24.09
N THR A 16 14.10 1.09 24.63
CA THR A 16 15.00 2.13 25.13
C THR A 16 15.26 3.25 24.10
N GLY A 17 14.90 3.03 22.83
CA GLY A 17 14.92 4.02 21.75
C GLY A 17 13.62 4.80 21.51
N ARG A 18 12.51 4.57 22.22
CA ARG A 18 11.24 5.29 21.96
C ARG A 18 11.36 6.82 22.16
N PRO A 19 12.03 7.32 23.22
CA PRO A 19 12.30 8.76 23.37
C PRO A 19 13.16 9.33 22.24
N TYR A 20 14.15 8.56 21.79
CA TYR A 20 15.01 8.95 20.68
C TYR A 20 14.23 9.02 19.36
N ALA A 21 13.45 7.98 19.04
CA ALA A 21 12.64 7.91 17.83
C ALA A 21 11.57 9.01 17.80
N LEU A 22 10.97 9.39 18.94
CA LEU A 22 10.06 10.53 19.01
C LEU A 22 10.78 11.84 18.69
N LYS A 23 11.96 12.08 19.29
CA LYS A 23 12.76 13.27 19.02
C LYS A 23 13.20 13.36 17.56
N GLU A 24 13.61 12.23 16.99
CA GLU A 24 13.96 12.09 15.58
C GLU A 24 12.77 12.39 14.66
N LEU A 25 11.59 11.83 14.95
CA LEU A 25 10.36 12.15 14.23
C LEU A 25 10.05 13.65 14.27
N GLN A 26 10.12 14.27 15.44
CA GLN A 26 9.86 15.69 15.62
C GLN A 26 10.84 16.56 14.82
N ALA A 27 12.13 16.21 14.82
CA ALA A 27 13.16 16.92 14.05
C ALA A 27 12.94 16.75 12.53
N ASN A 28 12.67 15.54 12.06
CA ASN A 28 12.43 15.24 10.65
C ASN A 28 11.20 15.98 10.12
N VAL A 29 10.10 15.99 10.87
CA VAL A 29 8.89 16.72 10.49
C VAL A 29 9.13 18.23 10.48
N GLY A 30 9.91 18.78 11.42
CA GLY A 30 10.32 20.18 11.40
C GLY A 30 11.07 20.56 10.12
N ALA A 31 12.09 19.79 9.77
CA ALA A 31 12.87 20.02 8.54
C ALA A 31 12.04 19.83 7.25
N LEU A 32 11.02 18.98 7.29
CA LEU A 32 10.08 18.79 6.17
C LEU A 32 9.21 20.02 5.93
N GLY A 33 8.76 20.70 6.98
CA GLY A 33 7.98 21.94 6.89
C GLY A 33 8.74 23.03 6.15
N ASP A 34 10.04 23.18 6.45
CA ASP A 34 10.91 24.16 5.78
C ASP A 34 11.06 23.85 4.29
N ARG A 35 11.38 22.59 3.94
CA ARG A 35 11.55 22.15 2.53
C ARG A 35 10.31 22.34 1.68
N ILE A 36 9.11 22.06 2.22
CA ILE A 36 7.87 22.20 1.46
C ILE A 36 7.45 23.66 1.32
N THR A 37 7.87 24.53 2.24
CA THR A 37 7.62 25.98 2.15
C THR A 37 8.44 26.61 1.03
N GLU A 38 9.62 26.07 0.72
CA GLU A 38 10.46 26.50 -0.41
C GLU A 38 9.88 26.13 -1.77
N LEU A 39 8.99 25.12 -1.84
CA LEU A 39 8.33 24.72 -3.09
C LEU A 39 7.27 25.75 -3.51
N TYR A 40 7.24 26.07 -4.81
CA TYR A 40 6.24 26.92 -5.45
C TYR A 40 5.32 26.14 -6.39
N ASP A 41 4.19 26.74 -6.75
CA ASP A 41 3.26 26.11 -7.68
C ASP A 41 3.87 25.98 -9.08
N GLY A 42 3.88 24.77 -9.63
CA GLY A 42 4.62 24.44 -10.86
C GLY A 42 6.11 24.12 -10.66
N ALA A 43 6.59 23.90 -9.43
CA ALA A 43 7.95 23.40 -9.19
C ALA A 43 8.25 22.13 -10.00
N HIS A 44 9.52 21.96 -10.38
CA HIS A 44 9.92 20.83 -11.22
C HIS A 44 9.77 19.50 -10.46
N PRO A 45 9.32 18.39 -11.10
CA PRO A 45 9.13 17.10 -10.42
C PRO A 45 10.34 16.62 -9.60
N ALA A 46 11.56 16.87 -10.06
CA ALA A 46 12.79 16.53 -9.34
C ALA A 46 12.95 17.23 -7.97
N GLU A 47 12.31 18.39 -7.77
CA GLU A 47 12.31 19.11 -6.49
C GLU A 47 11.46 18.38 -5.43
N TYR A 48 10.50 17.56 -5.85
CA TYR A 48 9.65 16.77 -4.95
C TYR A 48 10.28 15.43 -4.52
N ASP A 49 11.29 14.92 -5.24
CA ASP A 49 11.98 13.68 -4.88
C ASP A 49 12.59 13.72 -3.46
N PRO A 50 13.42 14.72 -3.10
CA PRO A 50 13.99 14.79 -1.74
C PRO A 50 12.93 15.00 -0.65
N VAL A 51 11.77 15.57 -1.01
CA VAL A 51 10.63 15.73 -0.10
C VAL A 51 9.93 14.39 0.11
N ALA A 52 9.70 13.61 -0.96
CA ALA A 52 9.11 12.28 -0.87
C ALA A 52 10.00 11.33 -0.05
N ASP A 53 11.32 11.36 -0.27
CA ASP A 53 12.25 10.53 0.50
C ASP A 53 12.25 10.89 1.99
N ALA A 54 12.29 12.18 2.33
CA ALA A 54 12.22 12.64 3.71
C ALA A 54 10.89 12.28 4.39
N LEU A 55 9.76 12.40 3.68
CA LEU A 55 8.45 11.98 4.17
C LEU A 55 8.41 10.47 4.43
N TYR A 56 9.03 9.67 3.57
CA TYR A 56 9.10 8.23 3.74
C TYR A 56 9.92 7.85 4.98
N VAL A 57 11.05 8.51 5.22
CA VAL A 57 11.86 8.31 6.44
C VAL A 57 11.06 8.66 7.69
N ALA A 58 10.44 9.84 7.72
CA ALA A 58 9.59 10.27 8.85
C ALA A 58 8.44 9.29 9.09
N PHE A 59 7.81 8.82 8.01
CA PHE A 59 6.78 7.78 8.05
C PHE A 59 7.29 6.49 8.70
N GLN A 60 8.46 5.98 8.33
CA GLN A 60 9.03 4.76 8.92
C GLN A 60 9.29 4.93 10.42
N THR A 61 9.80 6.09 10.85
CA THR A 61 9.97 6.39 12.27
C THR A 61 8.63 6.42 13.01
N ALA A 62 7.61 7.09 12.46
CA ALA A 62 6.26 7.12 13.04
C ALA A 62 5.60 5.74 13.10
N ALA A 63 5.76 4.94 12.04
CA ALA A 63 5.28 3.56 11.96
C ALA A 63 5.92 2.65 13.04
N GLY A 64 7.19 2.86 13.35
CA GLY A 64 7.88 2.14 14.44
C GLY A 64 7.44 2.57 15.85
N LEU A 65 6.92 3.79 15.99
CA LEU A 65 6.36 4.29 17.26
C LEU A 65 4.91 3.84 17.49
N ALA A 66 4.14 3.62 16.42
CA ALA A 66 2.80 3.07 16.50
C ALA A 66 2.84 1.58 16.88
N PRO A 67 1.79 1.04 17.51
CA PRO A 67 1.67 -0.40 17.68
C PRO A 67 1.73 -1.10 16.33
N ALA A 68 2.35 -2.28 16.30
CA ALA A 68 2.38 -3.09 15.10
C ALA A 68 0.95 -3.28 14.57
N LYS A 69 0.66 -2.72 13.38
CA LYS A 69 -0.61 -2.96 12.70
C LYS A 69 -0.73 -4.46 12.50
N SER A 70 -1.74 -5.07 13.10
CA SER A 70 -2.00 -6.49 12.89
C SER A 70 -2.44 -6.68 11.44
N TYR A 71 -1.61 -7.37 10.66
CA TYR A 71 -1.93 -7.83 9.31
C TYR A 71 -3.19 -8.70 9.28
N THR A 72 -3.65 -9.21 10.42
CA THR A 72 -4.88 -10.01 10.51
C THR A 72 -6.04 -9.30 11.22
N GLY A 73 -5.83 -8.10 11.76
CA GLY A 73 -6.80 -7.44 12.65
C GLY A 73 -6.97 -8.12 14.02
N CYS A 74 -6.06 -9.03 14.41
CA CYS A 74 -6.10 -9.74 15.68
C CYS A 74 -4.91 -9.35 16.58
N PRO A 75 -5.14 -9.05 17.88
CA PRO A 75 -4.06 -8.72 18.82
C PRO A 75 -3.18 -9.94 19.16
N GLU A 76 -3.72 -11.15 19.10
CA GLU A 76 -2.96 -12.38 19.38
C GLU A 76 -2.05 -12.81 18.22
N HIS A 77 -2.48 -12.55 16.98
CA HIS A 77 -1.78 -13.03 15.78
C HIS A 77 -1.55 -11.91 14.77
N PRO A 78 -0.75 -10.89 15.12
CA PRO A 78 -0.57 -9.73 14.25
C PRO A 78 -0.02 -10.09 12.86
N ASN A 79 0.79 -11.13 12.75
CA ASN A 79 1.35 -11.62 11.47
C ASN A 79 0.81 -13.00 11.05
N GLY A 80 -0.38 -13.38 11.54
CA GLY A 80 -1.00 -14.66 11.17
C GLY A 80 -1.47 -14.72 9.72
N ALA A 81 -1.90 -15.90 9.28
CA ALA A 81 -2.51 -16.06 7.96
C ALA A 81 -3.85 -15.31 7.87
N LEU A 82 -4.15 -14.80 6.67
CA LEU A 82 -5.40 -14.11 6.35
C LEU A 82 -6.50 -15.10 5.95
N ASP A 83 -7.70 -14.90 6.49
CA ASP A 83 -8.91 -15.62 6.08
C ASP A 83 -9.62 -14.88 4.93
N PRO A 84 -9.63 -15.43 3.70
CA PRO A 84 -10.34 -14.82 2.57
C PRO A 84 -11.86 -14.99 2.66
N GLU A 85 -12.36 -15.93 3.47
CA GLU A 85 -13.78 -16.27 3.64
C GLU A 85 -14.30 -15.83 5.02
N ALA A 86 -13.67 -14.81 5.62
CA ALA A 86 -14.11 -14.26 6.90
C ALA A 86 -15.54 -13.69 6.76
N PRO A 87 -16.51 -14.18 7.55
CA PRO A 87 -17.86 -13.60 7.58
C PRO A 87 -17.85 -12.15 8.06
N GLU A 88 -18.90 -11.40 7.71
CA GLU A 88 -19.05 -10.01 8.16
C GLU A 88 -19.05 -9.92 9.70
N GLY A 89 -18.28 -8.98 10.25
CA GLY A 89 -18.08 -8.83 11.70
C GLY A 89 -17.04 -9.76 12.33
N TRP A 90 -16.33 -10.59 11.55
CA TRP A 90 -15.19 -11.38 12.02
C TRP A 90 -13.88 -10.70 11.65
N GLY A 91 -12.84 -10.86 12.49
CA GLY A 91 -11.48 -10.47 12.13
C GLY A 91 -10.95 -11.29 10.95
N ARG A 92 -9.85 -10.86 10.34
CA ARG A 92 -9.26 -11.56 9.17
C ARG A 92 -8.22 -12.62 9.56
N CYS A 93 -8.04 -12.91 10.84
CA CYS A 93 -7.09 -13.92 11.29
C CYS A 93 -7.64 -15.33 11.02
N LEU A 94 -6.99 -16.06 10.11
CA LEU A 94 -7.35 -17.44 9.77
C LEU A 94 -7.29 -18.35 10.99
N ILE A 95 -6.27 -18.22 11.84
CA ILE A 95 -6.09 -19.06 13.03
C ILE A 95 -7.25 -18.87 14.02
N CYS A 96 -7.64 -17.61 14.29
CA CYS A 96 -8.75 -17.31 15.19
C CYS A 96 -10.10 -17.71 14.57
N ASN A 97 -10.27 -17.51 13.27
CA ASN A 97 -11.50 -17.87 12.55
C ASN A 97 -11.66 -19.40 12.49
N ASP A 98 -10.59 -20.15 12.23
CA ASP A 98 -10.58 -21.61 12.26
C ASP A 98 -10.93 -22.14 13.64
N ARG A 99 -10.32 -21.59 14.70
CA ARG A 99 -10.67 -21.96 16.08
C ARG A 99 -12.13 -21.66 16.40
N ARG A 100 -12.66 -20.53 15.91
CA ARG A 100 -14.08 -20.16 16.07
C ARG A 100 -15.01 -21.08 15.28
N ARG A 101 -14.64 -21.49 14.05
CA ARG A 101 -15.39 -22.46 13.22
C ARG A 101 -15.40 -23.84 13.88
N LEU A 102 -14.25 -24.31 14.39
CA LEU A 102 -14.13 -25.57 15.12
C LEU A 102 -14.95 -25.56 16.42
N GLY A 103 -14.89 -24.46 17.19
CA GLY A 103 -15.70 -24.28 18.40
C GLY A 103 -17.21 -24.27 18.10
N ARG A 104 -17.64 -23.61 17.01
CA ARG A 104 -19.05 -23.63 16.57
C ARG A 104 -19.51 -25.02 16.12
N ARG A 105 -18.64 -25.84 15.51
CA ARG A 105 -18.94 -27.24 15.15
C ARG A 105 -19.11 -28.13 16.39
N LEU A 106 -18.34 -27.90 17.46
CA LEU A 106 -18.37 -28.70 18.68
C LEU A 106 -19.52 -28.34 19.64
N GLN A 107 -20.04 -27.10 19.61
CA GLN A 107 -21.04 -26.61 20.56
C GLN A 107 -22.47 -26.44 19.99
N GLY A 108 -22.78 -27.00 18.82
CA GLY A 108 -24.17 -27.05 18.33
C GLY A 108 -24.86 -25.70 18.20
N GLY A 109 -24.15 -24.66 17.73
CA GLY A 109 -24.81 -23.44 17.23
C GLY A 109 -25.06 -22.30 18.23
N ARG A 110 -24.40 -22.23 19.39
CA ARG A 110 -24.42 -20.98 20.18
C ARG A 110 -23.53 -19.91 19.54
N GLN A 111 -24.17 -18.80 19.13
CA GLN A 111 -23.52 -17.68 18.47
C GLN A 111 -22.55 -16.98 19.44
N ALA A 112 -21.24 -17.17 19.22
CA ALA A 112 -20.25 -16.25 19.78
C ALA A 112 -20.56 -14.84 19.27
N GLY A 113 -20.82 -13.92 20.20
CA GLY A 113 -21.24 -12.55 19.94
C GLY A 113 -20.24 -11.80 19.03
N PRO A 114 -20.70 -10.72 18.37
CA PRO A 114 -19.88 -9.96 17.45
C PRO A 114 -18.63 -9.44 18.17
N ALA A 115 -17.45 -9.73 17.62
CA ALA A 115 -16.28 -8.96 17.98
C ALA A 115 -16.55 -7.50 17.54
N PRO A 116 -16.08 -6.49 18.28
CA PRO A 116 -16.25 -5.12 17.85
C PRO A 116 -15.69 -5.02 16.44
N ALA A 117 -16.55 -4.59 15.51
CA ALA A 117 -16.17 -4.16 14.17
C ALA A 117 -15.39 -2.84 14.33
N GLY A 118 -14.23 -2.92 14.98
CA GLY A 118 -13.22 -1.89 14.93
C GLY A 118 -12.74 -1.88 13.50
N GLU A 119 -13.40 -1.04 12.71
CA GLU A 119 -12.99 -0.51 11.42
C GLU A 119 -11.75 -1.20 10.90
N GLN A 120 -11.98 -2.36 10.27
CA GLN A 120 -10.94 -3.22 9.71
C GLN A 120 -10.41 -2.51 8.47
N ARG A 121 -9.64 -1.44 8.70
CA ARG A 121 -8.98 -0.63 7.69
C ARG A 121 -8.22 -1.59 6.80
N ARG A 122 -8.56 -1.53 5.51
CA ARG A 122 -7.90 -2.26 4.43
C ARG A 122 -6.41 -2.33 4.73
N LEU A 123 -5.89 -3.56 4.75
CA LEU A 123 -4.50 -3.87 5.06
C LEU A 123 -3.57 -2.94 4.28
N GLY A 124 -3.00 -1.97 4.97
CA GLY A 124 -2.21 -0.91 4.36
C GLY A 124 -2.33 0.41 5.09
N TYR A 125 -1.39 1.30 4.81
CA TYR A 125 -1.53 2.70 5.16
C TYR A 125 -2.49 3.37 4.17
N PRO A 126 -3.24 4.39 4.60
CA PRO A 126 -4.23 5.03 3.74
C PRO A 126 -3.56 5.69 2.54
N VAL A 127 -4.17 5.50 1.37
CA VAL A 127 -3.75 6.11 0.12
C VAL A 127 -4.75 7.22 -0.20
N PRO A 128 -4.32 8.48 -0.37
CA PRO A 128 -5.20 9.58 -0.73
C PRO A 128 -5.67 9.41 -2.18
N GLU A 129 -6.90 9.84 -2.46
CA GLU A 129 -7.44 9.88 -3.82
C GLU A 129 -6.94 11.13 -4.56
N PRO A 130 -6.78 11.06 -5.90
CA PRO A 130 -6.45 12.24 -6.71
C PRO A 130 -7.56 13.31 -6.62
N PRO A 131 -7.26 14.59 -6.87
CA PRO A 131 -6.04 15.11 -7.49
C PRO A 131 -4.87 15.31 -6.52
N TYR A 132 -3.65 14.96 -6.96
CA TYR A 132 -2.41 15.22 -6.24
C TYR A 132 -1.88 16.60 -6.63
N THR A 133 -1.87 17.54 -5.68
CA THR A 133 -1.43 18.93 -5.88
C THR A 133 -0.56 19.38 -4.73
N LEU A 134 0.23 20.44 -4.94
CA LEU A 134 1.05 21.04 -3.89
C LEU A 134 0.18 21.54 -2.72
N ASP A 135 -1.03 22.06 -2.98
CA ASP A 135 -1.95 22.50 -1.94
C ASP A 135 -2.44 21.34 -1.05
N VAL A 136 -2.69 20.18 -1.65
CA VAL A 136 -3.03 18.96 -0.89
C VAL A 136 -1.85 18.54 -0.02
N LEU A 137 -0.62 18.57 -0.56
CA LEU A 137 0.58 18.25 0.21
C LEU A 137 0.78 19.22 1.40
N ARG A 138 0.64 20.53 1.16
CA ARG A 138 0.71 21.57 2.20
C ARG A 138 -0.36 21.39 3.28
N ARG A 139 -1.57 20.97 2.90
CA ARG A 139 -2.65 20.67 3.85
C ARG A 139 -2.26 19.49 4.76
N TYR A 140 -1.76 18.40 4.20
CA TYR A 140 -1.30 17.27 5.00
C TYR A 140 -0.19 17.67 5.96
N LEU A 141 0.77 18.48 5.51
CA LEU A 141 1.85 18.96 6.39
C LEU A 141 1.35 19.79 7.56
N ARG A 142 0.42 20.75 7.34
CA ARG A 142 -0.17 21.50 8.45
C ARG A 142 -0.81 20.58 9.49
N THR A 143 -1.57 19.59 9.03
CA THR A 143 -2.17 18.59 9.92
C THR A 143 -1.12 17.75 10.65
N ILE A 144 -0.03 17.36 9.99
CA ILE A 144 1.06 16.60 10.61
C ILE A 144 1.81 17.46 11.64
N ASP A 145 2.04 18.75 11.37
CA ASP A 145 2.68 19.67 12.31
C ASP A 145 1.81 19.94 13.54
N GLU A 146 0.50 20.12 13.37
CA GLU A 146 -0.45 20.21 14.47
C GLU A 146 -0.41 18.94 15.35
N GLN A 147 -0.43 17.76 14.73
CA GLN A 147 -0.31 16.49 15.47
C GLN A 147 1.04 16.37 16.19
N ARG A 148 2.14 16.74 15.53
CA ARG A 148 3.50 16.72 16.09
C ARG A 148 3.59 17.55 17.36
N PHE A 149 2.95 18.73 17.37
CA PHE A 149 2.97 19.64 18.52
C PHE A 149 2.33 19.02 19.77
N HIS A 150 1.28 18.21 19.58
CA HIS A 150 0.57 17.54 20.67
C HIS A 150 1.11 16.15 21.01
N LEU A 151 2.03 15.62 20.19
CA LEU A 151 2.57 14.27 20.37
C LEU A 151 3.65 14.24 21.46
N THR A 152 3.41 13.46 22.51
CA THR A 152 4.32 13.27 23.64
C THR A 152 4.57 11.78 23.89
N LEU A 153 5.54 11.44 24.75
CA LEU A 153 5.81 10.03 25.09
C LEU A 153 4.63 9.31 25.74
N GLY A 154 3.75 10.05 26.42
CA GLY A 154 2.55 9.53 27.06
C GLY A 154 1.31 9.57 26.17
N SER A 155 1.42 10.00 24.91
CA SER A 155 0.29 10.01 23.99
C SER A 155 -0.25 8.59 23.77
N PRO A 156 -1.57 8.44 23.59
CA PRO A 156 -2.18 7.15 23.29
C PRO A 156 -1.69 6.61 21.95
N ASP A 157 -1.68 5.29 21.82
CA ASP A 157 -1.29 4.57 20.60
C ASP A 157 -2.00 5.06 19.33
N GLN A 158 -3.26 5.48 19.44
CA GLN A 158 -4.01 5.97 18.29
C GLN A 158 -3.36 7.22 17.67
N ASP A 159 -2.70 8.05 18.47
CA ASP A 159 -2.12 9.31 17.99
C ASP A 159 -0.87 9.02 17.15
N PHE A 160 -0.08 8.03 17.56
CA PHE A 160 1.02 7.50 16.75
C PHE A 160 0.53 6.84 15.45
N VAL A 161 -0.61 6.14 15.49
CA VAL A 161 -1.23 5.60 14.28
C VAL A 161 -1.70 6.71 13.34
N ARG A 162 -2.32 7.76 13.86
CA ARG A 162 -2.82 8.90 13.07
C ARG A 162 -1.68 9.63 12.36
N ILE A 163 -0.61 9.96 13.07
CA ILE A 163 0.53 10.66 12.46
C ILE A 163 1.25 9.79 11.42
N ALA A 164 1.38 8.48 11.65
CA ALA A 164 1.93 7.56 10.65
C ALA A 164 1.03 7.45 9.40
N ASP A 165 -0.28 7.42 9.59
CA ASP A 165 -1.25 7.41 8.49
C ASP A 165 -1.18 8.70 7.65
N ASP A 166 -1.07 9.87 8.29
CA ASP A 166 -1.00 11.15 7.57
C ASP A 166 0.35 11.39 6.91
N LEU A 167 1.47 10.98 7.54
CA LEU A 167 2.78 10.97 6.90
C LEU A 167 2.80 10.10 5.65
N HIS A 168 2.14 8.94 5.69
CA HIS A 168 2.01 8.09 4.50
C HIS A 168 1.19 8.77 3.40
N ARG A 169 0.07 9.44 3.74
CA ARG A 169 -0.72 10.19 2.74
C ARG A 169 0.11 11.29 2.09
N ALA A 170 0.83 12.07 2.89
CA ALA A 170 1.72 13.12 2.41
C ALA A 170 2.82 12.54 1.49
N PHE A 171 3.45 11.43 1.90
CA PHE A 171 4.44 10.73 1.09
C PHE A 171 3.88 10.35 -0.28
N ILE A 172 2.68 9.75 -0.34
CA ILE A 172 2.06 9.39 -1.63
C ILE A 172 1.88 10.64 -2.49
N VAL A 173 1.34 11.72 -1.94
CA VAL A 173 1.14 12.96 -2.72
C VAL A 173 2.46 13.50 -3.25
N ALA A 174 3.49 13.61 -2.40
CA ALA A 174 4.82 14.07 -2.83
C ALA A 174 5.42 13.13 -3.88
N ARG A 175 5.29 11.82 -3.71
CA ARG A 175 5.78 10.83 -4.66
C ARG A 175 5.04 10.86 -5.99
N GLU A 176 3.78 11.26 -6.00
CA GLU A 176 3.02 11.43 -7.24
C GLU A 176 3.35 12.75 -7.95
N LEU A 177 3.68 13.81 -7.21
CA LEU A 177 4.19 15.07 -7.75
C LEU A 177 5.63 14.93 -8.29
N SER A 178 6.45 14.06 -7.69
CA SER A 178 7.82 13.82 -8.13
C SER A 178 7.93 13.00 -9.40
N ARG A 179 6.88 12.23 -9.73
CA ARG A 179 6.85 11.48 -10.98
C ARG A 179 6.64 12.43 -12.15
N PRO A 180 7.39 12.27 -13.24
CA PRO A 180 7.13 12.99 -14.48
C PRO A 180 5.88 12.39 -15.18
N ARG A 181 4.71 12.51 -14.54
CA ARG A 181 3.43 12.23 -15.19
C ARG A 181 3.25 13.33 -16.24
N ASN A 182 3.02 12.93 -17.48
CA ASN A 182 2.98 13.75 -18.70
C ASN A 182 4.33 14.11 -19.36
N ALA A 183 5.46 13.46 -19.03
CA ALA A 183 6.65 13.55 -19.91
C ALA A 183 6.31 13.17 -21.37
N SER A 184 5.46 12.16 -21.53
CA SER A 184 4.91 11.74 -22.81
C SER A 184 3.57 12.40 -23.21
N GLY A 185 3.02 13.29 -22.38
CA GLY A 185 1.76 14.01 -22.63
C GLY A 185 0.50 13.15 -22.71
N CYS A 186 0.55 11.85 -22.36
CA CYS A 186 -0.56 10.93 -22.54
C CYS A 186 -1.43 10.78 -21.28
N SER A 187 -2.73 11.06 -21.42
CA SER A 187 -3.73 10.88 -20.36
C SER A 187 -4.08 9.41 -20.05
N GLU A 188 -3.91 8.49 -21.02
CA GLU A 188 -4.15 7.05 -20.81
C GLU A 188 -3.03 6.37 -20.02
N HIS A 189 -1.78 6.83 -20.14
CA HIS A 189 -0.62 6.20 -19.50
C HIS A 189 0.25 7.25 -18.80
N PRO A 190 -0.21 7.77 -17.66
CA PRO A 190 0.55 8.76 -16.90
C PRO A 190 1.90 8.17 -16.46
N GLY A 191 2.99 8.81 -16.88
CA GLY A 191 4.37 8.38 -16.56
C GLY A 191 4.96 7.33 -17.51
N ALA A 192 4.30 7.05 -18.64
CA ALA A 192 4.89 6.22 -19.67
C ALA A 192 6.17 6.86 -20.25
N PRO A 193 7.23 6.06 -20.52
CA PRO A 193 8.43 6.55 -21.20
C PRO A 193 8.10 7.19 -22.56
N ILE A 194 8.93 8.17 -22.93
CA ILE A 194 8.86 8.79 -24.25
C ILE A 194 9.41 7.83 -25.30
N ASP A 195 8.69 7.65 -26.39
CA ASP A 195 9.17 6.96 -27.59
C ASP A 195 9.99 7.92 -28.45
N PRO A 196 11.31 7.67 -28.65
CA PRO A 196 12.17 8.57 -29.41
C PRO A 196 11.81 8.64 -30.90
N ASP A 197 11.11 7.63 -31.41
CA ASP A 197 10.72 7.54 -32.84
C ASP A 197 9.28 8.03 -33.07
N ALA A 198 8.59 8.53 -32.04
CA ALA A 198 7.20 8.93 -32.16
C ALA A 198 7.04 10.35 -32.75
N PRO A 199 6.00 10.59 -33.58
CA PRO A 199 5.66 11.93 -34.06
C PRO A 199 5.35 12.92 -32.92
N PRO A 200 5.53 14.23 -33.13
CA PRO A 200 5.21 15.26 -32.13
C PRO A 200 3.73 15.17 -31.72
N GLY A 201 3.48 15.09 -30.41
CA GLY A 201 2.14 14.90 -29.83
C GLY A 201 1.80 13.46 -29.42
N GLU A 202 2.64 12.47 -29.75
CA GLU A 202 2.39 11.05 -29.44
C GLU A 202 3.55 10.36 -28.72
N ALA A 203 4.14 11.05 -27.74
CA ALA A 203 5.34 10.58 -27.08
C ALA A 203 5.18 9.30 -26.25
N CYS A 204 3.96 8.83 -25.93
CA CYS A 204 3.80 7.65 -25.06
C CYS A 204 4.13 6.35 -25.81
N ILE A 205 5.18 5.64 -25.38
CA ILE A 205 5.64 4.36 -25.97
C ILE A 205 4.55 3.28 -26.05
N PHE A 206 3.62 3.24 -25.09
CA PHE A 206 2.50 2.27 -25.11
C PHE A 206 1.46 2.60 -26.19
N CYS A 207 1.10 3.87 -26.36
CA CYS A 207 0.18 4.35 -27.40
C CYS A 207 0.82 4.23 -28.79
N ALA A 208 2.08 4.66 -28.94
CA ALA A 208 2.85 4.51 -30.17
C ALA A 208 3.00 3.03 -30.54
N GLY A 209 3.33 2.16 -29.58
CA GLY A 209 3.36 0.71 -29.77
C GLY A 209 2.02 0.10 -30.15
N ARG A 210 0.91 0.56 -29.56
CA ARG A 210 -0.45 0.12 -29.93
C ARG A 210 -0.78 0.50 -31.37
N LYS A 211 -0.48 1.73 -31.80
CA LYS A 211 -0.68 2.18 -33.18
C LYS A 211 0.19 1.43 -34.18
N ARG A 212 1.48 1.24 -33.90
CA ARG A 212 2.39 0.43 -34.74
C ARG A 212 1.89 -1.00 -34.93
N ARG A 213 1.30 -1.61 -33.88
CA ARG A 213 0.65 -2.92 -34.00
C ARG A 213 -0.61 -2.87 -34.87
N ALA A 214 -1.44 -1.84 -34.73
CA ALA A 214 -2.65 -1.67 -35.54
C ALA A 214 -2.35 -1.40 -37.03
N GLN A 215 -1.24 -0.72 -37.33
CA GLN A 215 -0.78 -0.42 -38.70
C GLN A 215 0.06 -1.55 -39.32
N ARG A 216 0.29 -2.65 -38.58
CA ARG A 216 1.15 -3.73 -39.03
C ARG A 216 0.49 -4.49 -40.19
N PRO A 217 1.19 -4.69 -41.33
CA PRO A 217 0.63 -5.44 -42.45
C PRO A 217 0.40 -6.91 -42.06
N PRO A 218 -0.65 -7.55 -42.59
CA PRO A 218 -1.10 -8.90 -42.21
C PRO A 218 -0.07 -10.01 -42.50
N GLN A 219 1.00 -9.69 -43.24
CA GLN A 219 2.06 -10.63 -43.62
C GLN A 219 3.19 -10.72 -42.57
N THR A 220 3.12 -9.95 -41.48
CA THR A 220 4.16 -9.99 -40.45
C THR A 220 3.89 -11.11 -39.46
N PRO A 221 4.82 -12.06 -39.22
CA PRO A 221 4.57 -13.17 -38.31
C PRO A 221 4.29 -12.66 -36.89
N GLU A 222 3.12 -13.01 -36.37
CA GLU A 222 2.70 -12.71 -35.02
C GLU A 222 3.38 -13.70 -34.07
N MET A 223 4.23 -13.20 -33.16
CA MET A 223 4.75 -14.01 -32.06
C MET A 223 3.57 -14.36 -31.14
N LEU A 224 3.07 -15.60 -31.20
CA LEU A 224 2.07 -16.05 -30.25
C LEU A 224 2.61 -15.85 -28.83
N PRO A 225 1.79 -15.31 -27.90
CA PRO A 225 2.21 -15.17 -26.52
C PRO A 225 2.66 -16.54 -26.01
N ARG A 226 3.88 -16.59 -25.48
CA ARG A 226 4.46 -17.82 -24.93
C ARG A 226 3.57 -18.25 -23.77
N ILE A 227 2.73 -19.26 -24.00
CA ILE A 227 1.87 -19.86 -22.99
C ILE A 227 2.76 -20.18 -21.79
N ARG A 228 2.46 -19.57 -20.63
CA ARG A 228 3.16 -19.90 -19.39
C ARG A 228 2.96 -21.38 -19.15
N ARG A 229 4.05 -22.14 -18.91
CA ARG A 229 3.98 -23.56 -18.54
C ARG A 229 3.02 -23.71 -17.35
N GLY A 230 1.81 -24.19 -17.58
CA GLY A 230 0.75 -24.34 -16.57
C GLY A 230 -0.67 -24.21 -17.11
N GLU A 231 -0.91 -23.45 -18.17
CA GLU A 231 -2.25 -23.35 -18.78
C GLU A 231 -2.52 -24.54 -19.72
N ARG A 232 -3.15 -25.59 -19.19
CA ARG A 232 -3.76 -26.63 -20.02
C ARG A 232 -4.94 -26.02 -20.79
N ARG A 233 -4.73 -25.65 -22.05
CA ARG A 233 -5.85 -25.52 -23.00
C ARG A 233 -6.55 -26.87 -23.06
N GLN A 234 -7.80 -26.95 -22.61
CA GLN A 234 -8.68 -28.06 -22.98
C GLN A 234 -8.91 -27.96 -24.48
N LEU A 235 -8.10 -28.67 -25.26
CA LEU A 235 -8.37 -28.95 -26.66
C LEU A 235 -9.69 -29.72 -26.71
N GLN A 236 -10.78 -29.03 -27.02
CA GLN A 236 -12.05 -29.67 -27.37
C GLN A 236 -11.80 -30.51 -28.63
N ARG A 237 -11.64 -31.82 -28.45
CA ARG A 237 -11.71 -32.78 -29.55
C ARG A 237 -13.16 -32.86 -30.01
N ARG A 238 -13.54 -32.01 -30.97
CA ARG A 238 -14.72 -32.25 -31.81
C ARG A 238 -14.22 -32.53 -33.23
N PHE A 239 -13.85 -33.78 -33.47
CA PHE A 239 -13.96 -34.37 -34.80
C PHE A 239 -15.14 -35.32 -34.73
N GLU A 240 -16.29 -34.89 -35.25
CA GLU A 240 -17.38 -35.79 -35.57
C GLU A 240 -16.92 -36.70 -36.72
N ARG A 241 -16.96 -38.00 -36.48
CA ARG A 241 -16.72 -39.02 -37.50
C ARG A 241 -17.97 -39.09 -38.39
N PRO A 242 -17.87 -38.89 -39.71
CA PRO A 242 -19.04 -39.05 -40.58
C PRO A 242 -19.44 -40.54 -40.63
N PRO A 243 -20.75 -40.86 -40.70
CA PRO A 243 -21.21 -42.21 -40.99
C PRO A 243 -21.12 -42.47 -42.50
N GLY A 244 -20.57 -43.63 -42.89
CA GLY A 244 -20.44 -44.08 -44.28
C GLY A 244 -19.18 -44.89 -44.47
#